data_AF-A0A0C9STW0-F1
#
_entry.id   AF-A0A0C9STW0-F1
#
_cell.length_a   1.000
_cell.length_b   1.000
_cell.length_c   1.000
_cell.angle_alpha   90.00
_cell.angle_beta   90.00
_cell.angle_gamma   90.00
#
_symmetry.space_group_name_H-M   'P 1'
#
loop_
_entity.id
_entity.type
_entity.pdbx_description
1 polymer ?
#
loop_
_entity_poly.entity_id
_entity_poly.type
_entity_poly.pdbx_seq_one_letter_code
_entity_poly.pdbx_strand_id
1 'polypeptide(L)'
;MAIFRRQSPTSTKSPTDPLTTLPPELVGHIFHLWLLDSIYPNTTYSHSQLPVILSLVSKSWRDFVYSSPLLWAHVIMEASQGAVPSLNALQRRLERSQSAPLFLDIVVGEQSDRDALRVLFAESSRFCHLTLSVLDLSWRDDISTQGFTQLSKLTVHTGFQALPHVDALGAIFSSSPRLRSVKWHSVDDPGLVAVNGHQLHFVDLTVFHLPVTHLLEILEACPNLRSVVVTFQGEQEYVSIPPRERILLPELRSLVLDGTGHIACIMRSIQAPLLSRIDIKWWHYNGRRCGLEALQSLLAYSPHLEEISLRRLLETENGLMSIITNNNNLVRLTVAAETYRRVLITHKTFDFLTHQGQDNYTLPQLESLVFWNALDVPDEVVLRMIKSRVSLPNDTEPSSRARRARTLRSFRMDGCKPMAVEAVSRLEAMCRDSGLKAEGAFVNRN
;
A
#
# COMPACT_ATOMS: atom_id res chain seq x y z
N MET A 1 -28.37 23.70 68.07
CA MET A 1 -27.24 24.54 67.61
C MET A 1 -26.13 23.59 67.17
N ALA A 2 -26.04 23.29 65.88
CA ALA A 2 -25.10 22.32 65.32
C ALA A 2 -23.86 23.05 64.76
N ILE A 3 -22.69 22.67 65.26
CA ILE A 3 -21.38 23.21 64.85
C ILE A 3 -21.00 22.57 63.50
N PHE A 4 -21.03 23.37 62.43
CA PHE A 4 -20.51 22.96 61.12
C PHE A 4 -18.98 22.81 61.20
N ARG A 5 -18.51 21.57 61.11
CA ARG A 5 -17.09 21.20 61.01
C ARG A 5 -16.60 21.59 59.59
N ARG A 6 -15.74 22.61 59.50
CA ARG A 6 -15.00 22.95 58.27
C ARG A 6 -14.21 21.70 57.82
N GLN A 7 -14.54 21.16 56.65
CA GLN A 7 -13.70 20.18 55.98
C GLN A 7 -12.40 20.86 55.55
N SER A 8 -11.27 20.24 55.86
CA SER A 8 -9.94 20.66 55.46
C SER A 8 -9.84 20.71 53.93
N PRO A 9 -9.14 21.70 53.34
CA PRO A 9 -8.93 21.74 51.89
C PRO A 9 -8.17 20.48 51.47
N THR A 10 -8.79 19.67 50.63
CA THR A 10 -8.14 18.54 49.97
C THR A 10 -6.95 19.09 49.18
N SER A 11 -5.75 18.58 49.47
CA SER A 11 -4.51 18.91 48.76
C SER A 11 -4.70 18.71 47.25
N THR A 12 -4.99 19.80 46.54
CA THR A 12 -5.06 19.83 45.08
C THR A 12 -3.66 19.57 44.56
N LYS A 13 -3.38 18.34 44.15
CA LYS A 13 -2.14 18.00 43.45
C LYS A 13 -2.02 18.96 42.27
N SER A 14 -0.98 19.80 42.27
CA SER A 14 -0.69 20.69 41.17
C SER A 14 -0.61 19.86 39.89
N PRO A 15 -1.31 20.24 38.81
CA PRO A 15 -1.25 19.50 37.56
C PRO A 15 0.22 19.45 37.11
N THR A 16 0.77 18.24 37.06
CA THR A 16 2.17 18.02 36.67
C THR A 16 2.31 18.29 35.18
N ASP A 17 3.19 19.21 34.80
CA ASP A 17 3.50 19.47 33.39
C ASP A 17 4.14 18.21 32.79
N PRO A 18 3.53 17.55 31.78
CA PRO A 18 4.08 16.34 31.19
C PRO A 18 5.50 16.54 30.61
N LEU A 19 5.89 17.77 30.25
CA LEU A 19 7.25 18.09 29.80
C LEU A 19 8.31 17.98 30.90
N THR A 20 7.90 18.00 32.16
CA THR A 20 8.81 17.87 33.31
C THR A 20 8.93 16.43 33.79
N THR A 21 8.04 15.53 33.34
CA THR A 21 8.03 14.12 33.74
C THR A 21 8.55 13.17 32.66
N LEU A 22 8.39 13.52 31.39
CA LEU A 22 8.84 12.70 30.27
C LEU A 22 10.17 13.21 29.70
N PRO A 23 11.06 12.30 29.25
CA PRO A 23 12.23 12.67 28.45
C PRO A 23 11.83 13.50 27.22
N PRO A 24 12.59 14.55 26.87
CA PRO A 24 12.27 15.44 25.75
C PRO A 24 12.17 14.69 24.41
N GLU A 25 12.89 13.59 24.24
CA GLU A 25 12.82 12.74 23.05
C GLU A 25 11.44 12.08 22.90
N LEU A 26 10.86 11.61 24.01
CA LEU A 26 9.53 10.98 24.00
C LEU A 26 8.45 12.01 23.73
N VAL A 27 8.56 13.20 24.33
CA VAL A 27 7.62 14.30 24.05
C VAL A 27 7.72 14.71 22.58
N GLY A 28 8.94 14.87 22.07
CA GLY A 28 9.18 15.20 20.66
C GLY A 28 8.55 14.17 19.73
N HIS A 29 8.68 12.88 20.07
CA HIS A 29 8.05 11.80 19.33
C HIS A 29 6.52 11.85 19.39
N ILE A 30 5.93 12.07 20.57
CA ILE A 30 4.47 12.21 20.74
C ILE A 30 3.94 13.38 19.90
N PHE A 31 4.60 14.54 19.95
CA PHE A 31 4.20 15.71 19.16
C PHE A 31 4.37 15.47 17.66
N HIS A 32 5.42 14.76 17.25
CA HIS A 32 5.61 14.38 15.86
C HIS A 32 4.51 13.44 15.36
N LEU A 33 4.15 12.41 16.13
CA LEU A 33 3.03 11.52 15.78
C LEU A 33 1.71 12.28 15.69
N TRP A 34 1.42 13.16 16.65
CA TRP A 34 0.24 14.01 16.61
C TRP A 34 0.20 14.91 15.38
N LEU A 35 1.36 15.48 14.97
CA LEU A 35 1.46 16.26 13.73
C LEU A 35 1.11 15.41 12.50
N LEU A 36 1.67 14.20 12.40
CA LEU A 36 1.39 13.29 11.29
C LEU A 36 -0.09 12.89 11.22
N ASP A 37 -0.70 12.55 12.36
CA ASP A 37 -2.12 12.21 12.46
C ASP A 37 -3.03 13.41 12.14
N SER A 38 -2.57 14.64 12.43
CA SER A 38 -3.30 15.87 12.10
C SER A 38 -3.17 16.25 10.62
N ILE A 39 -2.17 15.72 9.92
CA ILE A 39 -1.94 15.95 8.50
C ILE A 39 -2.67 14.90 7.66
N TYR A 40 -2.66 13.64 8.09
CA TYR A 40 -3.21 12.51 7.34
C TYR A 40 -4.28 11.76 8.15
N PRO A 41 -5.48 11.46 7.61
CA PRO A 41 -5.97 11.69 6.25
C PRO A 41 -6.86 12.95 6.08
N ASN A 42 -7.11 13.72 7.15
CA ASN A 42 -8.10 14.79 7.14
C ASN A 42 -7.47 16.14 7.53
N THR A 43 -7.43 17.07 6.58
CA THR A 43 -6.84 18.41 6.75
C THR A 43 -7.83 19.37 7.41
N THR A 44 -8.22 19.11 8.66
CA THR A 44 -9.14 19.99 9.38
C THR A 44 -8.48 21.33 9.77
N TYR A 45 -7.14 21.38 9.78
CA TYR A 45 -6.36 22.56 10.15
C TYR A 45 -5.56 23.11 8.97
N SER A 46 -5.40 24.44 8.91
CA SER A 46 -4.41 25.05 8.01
C SER A 46 -3.02 24.60 8.42
N HIS A 47 -2.32 23.87 7.56
CA HIS A 47 -1.01 23.26 7.84
C HIS A 47 0.07 24.27 8.26
N SER A 48 -0.11 25.55 7.90
CA SER A 48 0.73 26.65 8.34
C SER A 48 0.71 26.86 9.87
N GLN A 49 -0.38 26.46 10.55
CA GLN A 49 -0.58 26.62 11.99
C GLN A 49 -0.01 25.45 12.80
N LEU A 50 0.33 24.34 12.16
CA LEU A 50 1.08 23.24 12.77
C LEU A 50 2.57 23.55 12.61
N PRO A 51 3.40 23.66 13.66
CA PRO A 51 3.24 23.24 15.06
C PRO A 51 2.82 24.34 16.06
N VAL A 52 2.51 25.55 15.57
CA VAL A 52 2.20 26.73 16.39
C VAL A 52 1.06 26.47 17.39
N ILE A 53 0.07 25.65 17.04
CA ILE A 53 -1.04 25.29 17.93
C ILE A 53 -0.53 24.68 19.25
N LEU A 54 0.50 23.83 19.21
CA LEU A 54 1.09 23.24 20.43
C LEU A 54 1.72 24.32 21.34
N SER A 55 2.22 25.40 20.74
CA SER A 55 2.82 26.52 21.47
C SER A 55 1.80 27.41 22.20
N LEU A 56 0.51 27.18 21.98
CA LEU A 56 -0.57 27.91 22.64
C LEU A 56 -0.98 27.29 23.98
N VAL A 57 -0.53 26.06 24.28
CA VAL A 57 -0.91 25.32 25.51
C VAL A 57 -0.30 25.93 26.76
N SER A 58 1.03 26.10 26.78
CA SER A 58 1.76 26.69 27.91
C SER A 58 3.09 27.29 27.44
N LYS A 59 3.76 28.06 28.31
CA LYS A 59 5.11 28.56 28.06
C LYS A 59 6.11 27.41 27.84
N SER A 60 6.03 26.38 28.67
CA SER A 60 6.88 25.18 28.59
C SER A 60 6.74 24.48 27.22
N TRP A 61 5.49 24.32 26.75
CA TRP A 61 5.21 23.73 25.43
C TRP A 61 5.71 24.59 24.28
N ARG A 62 5.55 25.91 24.38
CA ARG A 62 6.12 26.84 23.41
C ARG A 62 7.63 26.70 23.32
N ASP A 63 8.32 26.78 24.45
CA ASP A 63 9.79 26.73 24.50
C ASP A 63 10.28 25.38 23.93
N PHE A 64 9.60 24.27 24.24
CA PHE A 64 9.87 22.96 23.67
C PHE A 64 9.65 22.91 22.15
N VAL A 65 8.51 23.38 21.66
CA VAL A 65 8.17 23.35 20.23
C VAL A 65 9.15 24.18 19.40
N TYR A 66 9.52 25.36 19.89
CA TYR A 66 10.47 26.25 19.20
C TYR A 66 11.92 25.75 19.26
N SER A 67 12.27 24.91 20.22
CA SER A 67 13.59 24.29 20.33
C SER A 67 13.73 22.93 19.63
N SER A 68 12.65 22.44 18.99
CA SER A 68 12.64 21.13 18.32
C SER A 68 12.52 21.27 16.80
N PRO A 69 13.65 21.26 16.05
CA PRO A 69 13.64 21.48 14.59
C PRO A 69 12.81 20.47 13.80
N LEU A 70 12.73 19.22 14.27
CA LEU A 70 11.96 18.16 13.62
C LEU A 70 10.46 18.45 13.56
N LEU A 71 9.91 19.19 14.53
CA LEU A 71 8.49 19.59 14.48
C LEU A 71 8.21 20.56 13.33
N TRP A 72 9.21 21.34 12.91
CA TRP A 72 9.08 22.31 11.82
C TRP A 72 9.42 21.73 10.44
N ALA A 73 9.97 20.52 10.39
CA ALA A 73 10.56 19.92 9.19
C ALA A 73 9.55 19.39 8.17
N HIS A 74 8.29 19.16 8.57
CA HIS A 74 7.22 18.84 7.63
C HIS A 74 6.67 20.12 7.02
N VAL A 75 6.66 20.26 5.70
CA VAL A 75 6.13 21.45 5.01
C VAL A 75 5.10 21.00 3.97
N ILE A 76 3.91 21.57 4.07
CA ILE A 76 2.84 21.37 3.09
C ILE A 76 2.57 22.73 2.48
N MET A 77 2.62 22.80 1.15
CA MET A 77 2.57 24.05 0.43
C MET A 77 1.73 23.89 -0.84
N GLU A 78 0.73 24.74 -0.97
CA GLU A 78 0.05 24.95 -2.25
C GLU A 78 0.67 26.18 -2.92
N ALA A 79 1.56 25.94 -3.88
CA ALA A 79 2.22 26.95 -4.70
C ALA A 79 1.33 27.33 -5.88
N SER A 80 0.19 27.95 -5.59
CA SER A 80 -0.69 28.60 -6.57
C SER A 80 -0.84 30.09 -6.20
N GLN A 81 -1.03 30.95 -7.21
CA GLN A 81 -1.06 32.40 -7.03
C GLN A 81 -2.16 32.79 -6.04
N GLY A 82 -1.77 33.47 -4.95
CA GLY A 82 -2.69 33.90 -3.90
C GLY A 82 -3.04 32.85 -2.85
N ALA A 83 -2.59 31.59 -3.00
CA ALA A 83 -2.83 30.52 -2.02
C ALA A 83 -1.70 30.37 -0.98
N VAL A 84 -0.48 30.79 -1.31
CA VAL A 84 0.66 30.59 -0.39
C VAL A 84 0.50 31.45 0.86
N PRO A 85 0.66 30.89 2.07
CA PRO A 85 0.92 31.67 3.28
C PRO A 85 2.04 32.68 3.04
N SER A 86 2.05 33.83 3.72
CA SER A 86 3.10 34.85 3.51
C SER A 86 4.49 34.19 3.40
N LEU A 87 5.26 34.46 2.33
CA LEU A 87 6.62 33.92 2.10
C LEU A 87 7.49 33.94 3.38
N ASN A 88 7.33 34.99 4.19
CA ASN A 88 7.96 35.15 5.51
C ASN A 88 7.68 34.00 6.49
N ALA A 89 6.47 33.43 6.49
CA ALA A 89 6.10 32.30 7.32
C ALA A 89 6.79 31.01 6.86
N LEU A 90 6.92 30.79 5.55
CA LEU A 90 7.70 29.68 4.99
C LEU A 90 9.18 29.80 5.37
N GLN A 91 9.78 30.98 5.16
CA GLN A 91 11.18 31.24 5.55
C GLN A 91 11.41 30.98 7.04
N ARG A 92 10.58 31.56 7.92
CA ARG A 92 10.68 31.32 9.37
C ARG A 92 10.52 29.85 9.76
N ARG A 93 9.69 29.11 9.03
CA ARG A 93 9.54 27.66 9.25
C ARG A 93 10.81 26.92 8.86
N LEU A 94 11.37 27.21 7.69
CA LEU A 94 12.62 26.61 7.22
C LEU A 94 13.78 26.94 8.16
N GLU A 95 13.90 28.20 8.61
CA GLU A 95 14.88 28.63 9.62
C GLU A 95 14.76 27.81 10.92
N ARG A 96 13.54 27.62 11.42
CA ARG A 96 13.28 26.83 12.65
C ARG A 96 13.57 25.34 12.47
N SER A 97 13.40 24.81 11.27
CA SER A 97 13.75 23.43 10.95
C SER A 97 15.26 23.19 10.90
N GLN A 98 16.09 24.24 10.91
CA GLN A 98 17.55 24.18 11.00
C GLN A 98 18.17 23.19 10.00
N SER A 99 18.91 22.18 10.45
CA SER A 99 19.49 21.14 9.60
C SER A 99 18.66 19.85 9.57
N ALA A 100 17.43 19.86 10.09
CA ALA A 100 16.59 18.67 10.11
C ALA A 100 16.24 18.21 8.67
N PRO A 101 16.10 16.90 8.43
CA PRO A 101 15.61 16.39 7.15
C PRO A 101 14.19 16.86 6.88
N LEU A 102 13.93 17.35 5.67
CA LEU A 102 12.64 17.92 5.27
C LEU A 102 11.70 16.86 4.67
N PHE A 103 10.41 17.00 5.00
CA PHE A 103 9.32 16.16 4.49
C PHE A 103 8.31 17.07 3.82
N LEU A 104 8.18 16.97 2.50
CA LEU A 104 7.49 17.96 1.69
C LEU A 104 6.28 17.36 0.98
N ASP A 105 5.18 18.10 1.01
CA ASP A 105 4.00 17.87 0.18
C ASP A 105 3.65 19.18 -0.54
N ILE A 106 3.98 19.24 -1.83
CA ILE A 106 3.91 20.45 -2.64
C ILE A 106 2.88 20.25 -3.73
N VAL A 107 1.90 21.13 -3.81
CA VAL A 107 0.96 21.22 -4.92
C VAL A 107 1.31 22.48 -5.72
N VAL A 108 1.65 22.33 -7.00
CA VAL A 108 2.01 23.43 -7.90
C VAL A 108 0.89 23.63 -8.92
N GLY A 109 0.21 24.77 -8.83
CA GLY A 109 -0.88 25.14 -9.74
C GLY A 109 -0.41 25.84 -11.02
N GLU A 110 -1.35 26.19 -11.89
CA GLU A 110 -1.11 26.86 -13.20
C GLU A 110 -0.43 28.24 -13.10
N GLN A 111 -0.54 28.90 -11.94
CA GLN A 111 0.12 30.18 -11.67
C GLN A 111 0.99 30.01 -10.43
N SER A 112 2.10 29.32 -10.59
CA SER A 112 2.95 28.94 -9.47
C SER A 112 3.62 30.15 -8.79
N ASP A 113 3.66 30.14 -7.46
CA ASP A 113 4.46 31.10 -6.69
C ASP A 113 5.94 30.71 -6.76
N ARG A 114 6.62 31.30 -7.75
CA ARG A 114 8.03 31.03 -8.06
C ARG A 114 8.97 31.41 -6.93
N ASP A 115 8.64 32.44 -6.14
CA ASP A 115 9.51 32.88 -5.04
C ASP A 115 9.43 31.90 -3.86
N ALA A 116 8.23 31.42 -3.54
CA ALA A 116 8.05 30.37 -2.53
C ALA A 116 8.75 29.07 -2.92
N LEU A 117 8.60 28.65 -4.19
CA LEU A 117 9.29 27.47 -4.70
C LEU A 117 10.81 27.65 -4.72
N ARG A 118 11.33 28.83 -5.11
CA ARG A 118 12.77 29.11 -5.08
C ARG A 118 13.34 29.01 -3.66
N VAL A 119 12.64 29.59 -2.68
CA VAL A 119 13.03 29.49 -1.26
C VAL A 119 13.03 28.04 -0.79
N LEU A 120 12.02 27.25 -1.17
CA LEU A 120 11.91 25.87 -0.75
C LEU A 120 12.98 24.98 -1.38
N PHE A 121 13.17 25.06 -2.70
CA PHE A 121 14.13 24.23 -3.44
C PHE A 121 15.59 24.63 -3.19
N ALA A 122 15.86 25.82 -2.65
CA ALA A 122 17.17 26.15 -2.09
C ALA A 122 17.59 25.17 -0.97
N GLU A 123 16.63 24.54 -0.30
CA GLU A 123 16.85 23.53 0.75
C GLU A 123 16.88 22.09 0.22
N SER A 124 16.99 21.86 -1.10
CA SER A 124 16.86 20.52 -1.74
C SER A 124 17.78 19.45 -1.15
N SER A 125 18.96 19.85 -0.66
CA SER A 125 19.92 18.96 0.01
C SER A 125 19.42 18.30 1.28
N ARG A 126 18.38 18.85 1.90
CA ARG A 126 17.77 18.33 3.12
C ARG A 126 16.51 17.52 2.84
N PHE A 127 16.03 17.49 1.60
CA PHE A 127 14.79 16.80 1.28
C PHE A 127 14.99 15.31 1.50
N CYS A 128 14.21 14.73 2.41
CA CYS A 128 14.21 13.30 2.67
C CYS A 128 13.06 12.64 1.91
N HIS A 129 11.86 13.22 2.02
CA HIS A 129 10.67 12.82 1.28
C HIS A 129 10.11 14.03 0.53
N LEU A 130 9.77 13.84 -0.74
CA LEU A 130 9.12 14.83 -1.59
C LEU A 130 7.88 14.21 -2.24
N THR A 131 6.71 14.78 -1.96
CA THR A 131 5.50 14.60 -2.74
C THR A 131 5.28 15.87 -3.54
N LEU A 132 5.17 15.74 -4.86
CA LEU A 132 5.06 16.84 -5.79
C LEU A 132 3.85 16.60 -6.71
N SER A 133 2.80 17.38 -6.52
CA SER A 133 1.63 17.41 -7.40
C SER A 133 1.73 18.60 -8.33
N VAL A 134 1.99 18.37 -9.62
CA VAL A 134 2.26 19.41 -10.61
C VAL A 134 1.11 19.50 -11.60
N LEU A 135 0.49 20.66 -11.71
CA LEU A 135 -0.47 20.97 -12.77
C LEU A 135 0.19 21.77 -13.91
N ASP A 136 1.31 22.44 -13.63
CA ASP A 136 2.09 23.21 -14.59
C ASP A 136 3.59 23.14 -14.26
N LEU A 137 4.43 23.01 -15.29
CA LEU A 137 5.89 22.96 -15.21
C LEU A 137 6.56 24.30 -15.59
N SER A 138 5.83 25.39 -15.76
CA SER A 138 6.40 26.70 -16.13
C SER A 138 7.41 27.27 -15.12
N TRP A 139 7.44 26.75 -13.89
CA TRP A 139 8.39 27.11 -12.83
C TRP A 139 9.77 26.47 -12.99
N ARG A 140 9.89 25.44 -13.82
CA ARG A 140 11.10 24.59 -13.90
C ARG A 140 12.36 25.38 -14.25
N ASP A 141 12.24 26.41 -15.08
CA ASP A 141 13.39 27.15 -15.61
C ASP A 141 13.99 28.08 -14.53
N ASP A 142 13.22 28.38 -13.47
CA ASP A 142 13.63 29.26 -12.37
C ASP A 142 14.24 28.51 -11.19
N ILE A 143 14.11 27.19 -11.13
CA ILE A 143 14.39 26.38 -9.95
C ILE A 143 15.37 25.26 -10.29
N SER A 144 16.47 25.21 -9.54
CA SER A 144 17.44 24.13 -9.67
C SER A 144 16.82 22.80 -9.23
N THR A 145 16.72 21.85 -10.15
CA THR A 145 16.35 20.45 -9.88
C THR A 145 17.56 19.60 -9.49
N GLN A 146 18.60 20.23 -8.93
CA GLN A 146 19.80 19.57 -8.46
C GLN A 146 19.90 19.60 -6.93
N GLY A 147 20.78 18.75 -6.40
CA GLY A 147 21.16 18.80 -4.99
C GLY A 147 20.32 17.95 -4.04
N PHE A 148 19.48 17.03 -4.52
CA PHE A 148 18.64 16.13 -3.70
C PHE A 148 19.42 15.01 -2.99
N THR A 149 20.51 15.35 -2.31
CA THR A 149 21.49 14.40 -1.75
C THR A 149 20.93 13.48 -0.66
N GLN A 150 19.83 13.86 -0.01
CA GLN A 150 19.17 13.09 1.04
C GLN A 150 17.85 12.45 0.61
N LEU A 151 17.40 12.68 -0.62
CA LEU A 151 16.07 12.25 -1.05
C LEU A 151 16.02 10.74 -1.14
N SER A 152 15.12 10.15 -0.34
CA SER A 152 14.93 8.71 -0.25
C SER A 152 13.57 8.25 -0.78
N LYS A 153 12.58 9.16 -0.78
CA LYS A 153 11.23 8.92 -1.29
C LYS A 153 10.77 10.08 -2.16
N LEU A 154 10.39 9.77 -3.40
CA LEU A 154 9.80 10.70 -4.35
C LEU A 154 8.40 10.22 -4.72
N THR A 155 7.41 11.10 -4.65
CA THR A 155 6.06 10.90 -5.16
C THR A 155 5.74 12.03 -6.13
N VAL A 156 5.33 11.73 -7.34
CA VAL A 156 4.95 12.71 -8.36
C VAL A 156 3.52 12.44 -8.82
N HIS A 157 2.71 13.49 -8.88
CA HIS A 157 1.37 13.49 -9.45
C HIS A 157 1.28 14.57 -10.53
N THR A 158 0.87 14.26 -11.76
CA THR A 158 0.75 15.28 -12.83
C THR A 158 -0.67 15.49 -13.36
N GLY A 159 -1.66 14.93 -12.68
CA GLY A 159 -3.03 14.89 -13.20
C GLY A 159 -3.14 14.03 -14.48
N PHE A 160 -4.21 14.26 -15.25
CA PHE A 160 -4.53 13.50 -16.47
C PHE A 160 -4.07 14.19 -17.76
N GLN A 161 -3.45 15.36 -17.66
CA GLN A 161 -2.98 16.10 -18.83
C GLN A 161 -1.52 15.72 -19.06
N ALA A 162 -1.17 15.47 -20.33
CA ALA A 162 0.22 15.30 -20.72
C ALA A 162 0.94 16.62 -20.52
N LEU A 163 1.98 16.61 -19.68
CA LEU A 163 2.78 17.79 -19.43
C LEU A 163 3.94 17.84 -20.42
N PRO A 164 4.13 18.95 -21.14
CA PRO A 164 5.33 19.10 -21.93
C PRO A 164 6.55 19.08 -20.98
N HIS A 165 7.56 18.30 -21.35
CA HIS A 165 8.87 18.25 -20.69
C HIS A 165 8.96 17.67 -19.27
N VAL A 166 8.29 16.55 -19.06
CA VAL A 166 8.46 15.77 -17.83
C VAL A 166 9.88 15.24 -17.62
N ASP A 167 10.70 15.20 -18.68
CA ASP A 167 12.13 14.90 -18.62
C ASP A 167 12.90 15.79 -17.62
N ALA A 168 12.41 17.01 -17.36
CA ALA A 168 12.97 17.90 -16.34
C ALA A 168 12.90 17.31 -14.92
N LEU A 169 11.86 16.54 -14.60
CA LEU A 169 11.75 15.82 -13.32
C LEU A 169 12.73 14.63 -13.26
N GLY A 170 13.18 14.13 -14.41
CA GLY A 170 14.27 13.16 -14.55
C GLY A 170 15.58 13.62 -13.88
N ALA A 171 15.83 14.93 -13.81
CA ALA A 171 17.00 15.48 -13.12
C ALA A 171 16.98 15.24 -11.60
N ILE A 172 15.79 15.13 -10.99
CA ILE A 172 15.64 14.79 -9.57
C ILE A 172 16.17 13.38 -9.34
N PHE A 173 15.85 12.43 -10.21
CA PHE A 173 16.38 11.07 -10.10
C PHE A 173 17.90 11.07 -10.11
N SER A 174 18.50 11.73 -11.10
CA SER A 174 19.96 11.76 -11.28
C SER A 174 20.69 12.42 -10.09
N SER A 175 20.04 13.36 -9.40
CA SER A 175 20.62 14.07 -8.25
C SER A 175 20.28 13.46 -6.89
N SER A 176 19.59 12.31 -6.86
CA SER A 176 19.13 11.64 -5.64
C SER A 176 19.81 10.27 -5.43
N PRO A 177 21.08 10.23 -4.98
CA PRO A 177 21.86 8.99 -4.80
C PRO A 177 21.42 8.15 -3.58
N ARG A 178 20.32 8.52 -2.92
CA ARG A 178 19.72 7.79 -1.81
C ARG A 178 18.29 7.38 -2.10
N LEU A 179 17.81 7.60 -3.31
CA LEU A 179 16.43 7.35 -3.70
C LEU A 179 16.16 5.85 -3.67
N ARG A 180 15.18 5.44 -2.85
CA ARG A 180 14.81 4.03 -2.66
C ARG A 180 13.35 3.75 -3.00
N SER A 181 12.51 4.76 -2.97
CA SER A 181 11.07 4.65 -3.18
C SER A 181 10.61 5.71 -4.18
N VAL A 182 9.99 5.28 -5.26
CA VAL A 182 9.40 6.16 -6.28
C VAL A 182 7.94 5.81 -6.45
N LYS A 183 7.10 6.84 -6.42
CA LYS A 183 5.70 6.80 -6.79
C LYS A 183 5.48 7.77 -7.94
N TRP A 184 5.04 7.27 -9.07
CA TRP A 184 4.89 8.03 -10.30
C TRP A 184 3.46 7.90 -10.81
N HIS A 185 2.67 8.92 -10.50
CA HIS A 185 1.26 9.01 -10.86
C HIS A 185 1.08 10.07 -11.95
N SER A 186 1.62 9.78 -13.12
CA SER A 186 1.67 10.70 -14.26
C SER A 186 1.34 9.98 -15.56
N VAL A 187 0.82 10.71 -16.53
CA VAL A 187 0.61 10.23 -17.91
C VAL A 187 1.94 10.01 -18.62
N ASP A 188 2.94 10.80 -18.26
CA ASP A 188 4.22 10.87 -18.92
C ASP A 188 5.22 9.86 -18.36
N ASP A 189 6.21 9.52 -19.19
CA ASP A 189 7.30 8.63 -18.81
C ASP A 189 8.12 9.26 -17.67
N PRO A 190 8.37 8.54 -16.55
CA PRO A 190 9.30 9.01 -15.52
C PRO A 190 10.70 9.33 -16.06
N GLY A 191 11.08 8.78 -17.22
CA GLY A 191 12.39 8.92 -17.82
C GLY A 191 13.49 8.31 -16.93
N LEU A 192 14.71 8.19 -17.47
CA LEU A 192 16.01 7.93 -16.80
C LEU A 192 16.05 7.09 -15.50
N VAL A 193 15.09 6.19 -15.26
CA VAL A 193 15.17 5.23 -14.14
C VAL A 193 16.44 4.37 -14.31
N ALA A 194 16.94 4.21 -15.53
CA ALA A 194 18.25 3.64 -15.83
C ALA A 194 19.42 4.21 -14.99
N VAL A 195 19.39 5.50 -14.62
CA VAL A 195 20.53 6.15 -13.94
C VAL A 195 20.66 5.67 -12.50
N ASN A 196 19.55 5.52 -11.76
CA ASN A 196 19.55 5.17 -10.33
C ASN A 196 18.66 3.96 -9.98
N GLY A 197 18.18 3.22 -10.97
CA GLY A 197 17.25 2.11 -10.79
C GLY A 197 17.79 1.01 -9.88
N HIS A 198 19.10 0.76 -9.90
CA HIS A 198 19.77 -0.19 -9.02
C HIS A 198 19.63 0.14 -7.52
N GLN A 199 19.27 1.36 -7.12
CA GLN A 199 19.06 1.73 -5.72
C GLN A 199 17.60 1.63 -5.28
N LEU A 200 16.68 1.50 -6.24
CA LEU A 200 15.25 1.47 -5.99
C LEU A 200 14.84 0.12 -5.40
N HIS A 201 14.13 0.19 -4.28
CA HIS A 201 13.50 -0.95 -3.62
C HIS A 201 11.98 -0.96 -3.82
N PHE A 202 11.37 0.20 -4.06
CA PHE A 202 9.94 0.36 -4.22
C PHE A 202 9.65 1.25 -5.42
N VAL A 203 8.80 0.76 -6.32
CA VAL A 203 8.31 1.49 -7.50
C VAL A 203 6.80 1.31 -7.59
N ASP A 204 6.07 2.42 -7.71
CA ASP A 204 4.62 2.48 -7.90
C ASP A 204 4.33 3.37 -9.11
N LEU A 205 3.89 2.77 -10.22
CA LEU A 205 3.69 3.45 -11.49
C LEU A 205 2.22 3.40 -11.86
N THR A 206 1.65 4.56 -12.17
CA THR A 206 0.36 4.65 -12.86
C THR A 206 0.64 4.99 -14.31
N VAL A 207 0.31 4.06 -15.20
CA VAL A 207 0.65 4.09 -16.62
C VAL A 207 -0.61 4.38 -17.43
N PHE A 208 -0.63 5.47 -18.19
CA PHE A 208 -1.75 5.79 -19.09
C PHE A 208 -1.45 5.43 -20.54
N HIS A 209 -0.28 5.86 -21.00
CA HIS A 209 0.15 5.71 -22.39
C HIS A 209 1.56 5.15 -22.53
N LEU A 210 2.18 4.73 -21.43
CA LEU A 210 3.52 4.16 -21.45
C LEU A 210 3.48 2.79 -22.11
N PRO A 211 4.20 2.57 -23.22
CA PRO A 211 4.31 1.26 -23.82
C PRO A 211 4.84 0.27 -22.79
N VAL A 212 4.23 -0.91 -22.72
CA VAL A 212 4.65 -1.97 -21.77
C VAL A 212 6.11 -2.38 -21.98
N THR A 213 6.68 -2.23 -23.19
CA THR A 213 8.12 -2.44 -23.44
C THR A 213 8.99 -1.50 -22.61
N HIS A 214 8.57 -0.24 -22.46
CA HIS A 214 9.31 0.73 -21.67
C HIS A 214 9.20 0.45 -20.18
N LEU A 215 8.02 0.02 -19.72
CA LEU A 215 7.88 -0.48 -18.34
C LEU A 215 8.82 -1.65 -18.06
N LEU A 216 8.99 -2.57 -19.02
CA LEU A 216 9.94 -3.68 -18.89
C LEU A 216 11.39 -3.18 -18.81
N GLU A 217 11.76 -2.14 -19.57
CA GLU A 217 13.08 -1.50 -19.47
C GLU A 217 13.30 -0.87 -18.08
N ILE A 218 12.28 -0.22 -17.52
CA ILE A 218 12.33 0.33 -16.15
C ILE A 218 12.58 -0.80 -15.13
N LEU A 219 11.87 -1.92 -15.24
CA LEU A 219 12.04 -3.05 -14.33
C LEU A 219 13.42 -3.68 -14.45
N GLU A 220 13.92 -3.83 -15.67
CA GLU A 220 15.27 -4.33 -15.95
C GLU A 220 16.36 -3.42 -15.37
N ALA A 221 16.15 -2.10 -15.41
CA ALA A 221 17.03 -1.13 -14.78
C ALA A 221 17.03 -1.16 -13.23
N CYS A 222 16.08 -1.86 -12.61
CA CYS A 222 15.89 -1.88 -11.16
C CYS A 222 15.99 -3.30 -10.55
N PRO A 223 17.18 -3.93 -10.57
CA PRO A 223 17.35 -5.31 -10.10
C PRO A 223 17.10 -5.49 -8.59
N ASN A 224 17.20 -4.44 -7.78
CA ASN A 224 17.04 -4.50 -6.31
C ASN A 224 15.61 -4.22 -5.83
N LEU A 225 14.63 -4.23 -6.74
CA LEU A 225 13.23 -4.01 -6.40
C LEU A 225 12.72 -5.09 -5.44
N ARG A 226 12.07 -4.65 -4.37
CA ARG A 226 11.40 -5.50 -3.38
C ARG A 226 9.89 -5.44 -3.52
N SER A 227 9.37 -4.31 -3.99
CA SER A 227 7.95 -4.09 -4.19
C SER A 227 7.71 -3.29 -5.46
N VAL A 228 6.80 -3.80 -6.29
CA VAL A 228 6.36 -3.16 -7.52
C VAL A 228 4.84 -3.04 -7.49
N VAL A 229 4.35 -1.84 -7.80
CA VAL A 229 2.94 -1.56 -8.05
C VAL A 229 2.83 -0.96 -9.45
N VAL A 230 2.00 -1.54 -10.31
CA VAL A 230 1.73 -1.00 -11.65
C VAL A 230 0.23 -0.93 -11.84
N THR A 231 -0.26 0.27 -12.16
CA THR A 231 -1.66 0.52 -12.48
C THR A 231 -1.76 1.01 -13.92
N PHE A 232 -2.29 0.20 -14.83
CA PHE A 232 -2.60 0.63 -16.19
C PHE A 232 -3.96 1.31 -16.23
N GLN A 233 -3.97 2.55 -16.72
CA GLN A 233 -5.16 3.34 -17.00
C GLN A 233 -5.34 3.49 -18.51
N GLY A 234 -6.60 3.54 -18.96
CA GLY A 234 -6.95 3.71 -20.37
C GLY A 234 -7.25 2.41 -21.13
N GLU A 235 -7.95 2.56 -22.25
CA GLU A 235 -8.39 1.47 -23.13
C GLU A 235 -7.42 1.25 -24.30
N GLN A 236 -6.12 1.14 -24.03
CA GLN A 236 -5.18 0.82 -25.11
C GLN A 236 -5.37 -0.63 -25.57
N GLU A 237 -5.43 -0.82 -26.88
CA GLU A 237 -5.44 -2.13 -27.49
C GLU A 237 -4.14 -2.86 -27.18
N TYR A 238 -4.27 -4.12 -26.78
CA TYR A 238 -3.13 -4.99 -26.53
C TYR A 238 -2.34 -5.19 -27.82
N VAL A 239 -1.11 -4.67 -27.85
CA VAL A 239 -0.13 -5.02 -28.89
C VAL A 239 0.72 -6.17 -28.36
N SER A 240 0.71 -7.29 -29.09
CA SER A 240 1.55 -8.44 -28.74
C SER A 240 3.02 -8.05 -28.87
N ILE A 241 3.76 -8.11 -27.75
CA ILE A 241 5.20 -7.90 -27.75
C ILE A 241 5.86 -9.22 -28.20
N PRO A 242 6.91 -9.18 -29.05
CA PRO A 242 7.72 -10.36 -29.31
C PRO A 242 8.30 -10.94 -28.01
N PRO A 243 8.53 -12.26 -27.95
CA PRO A 243 9.14 -12.88 -26.78
C PRO A 243 10.52 -12.27 -26.51
N ARG A 244 10.68 -11.70 -25.32
CA ARG A 244 11.94 -11.17 -24.80
C ARG A 244 12.50 -12.11 -23.74
N GLU A 245 13.80 -12.03 -23.49
CA GLU A 245 14.40 -12.66 -22.31
C GLU A 245 13.69 -12.18 -21.04
N ARG A 246 13.53 -13.08 -20.06
CA ARG A 246 12.85 -12.73 -18.83
C ARG A 246 13.79 -11.90 -17.94
N ILE A 247 13.23 -10.83 -17.38
CA ILE A 247 13.86 -9.96 -16.40
C ILE A 247 13.91 -10.69 -15.06
N LEU A 248 15.13 -10.89 -14.54
CA LEU A 248 15.34 -11.43 -13.22
C LEU A 248 15.26 -10.32 -12.17
N LEU A 249 14.28 -10.41 -11.27
CA LEU A 249 14.11 -9.53 -10.12
C LEU A 249 14.34 -10.33 -8.83
N PRO A 250 15.60 -10.54 -8.42
CA PRO A 250 15.96 -11.51 -7.38
C PRO A 250 15.38 -11.15 -6.01
N GLU A 251 15.24 -9.86 -5.71
CA GLU A 251 14.78 -9.37 -4.40
C GLU A 251 13.28 -9.05 -4.35
N LEU A 252 12.54 -9.28 -5.45
CA LEU A 252 11.14 -8.91 -5.54
C LEU A 252 10.29 -9.80 -4.64
N ARG A 253 9.61 -9.18 -3.67
CA ARG A 253 8.77 -9.85 -2.67
C ARG A 253 7.29 -9.55 -2.86
N SER A 254 6.95 -8.38 -3.38
CA SER A 254 5.57 -7.95 -3.59
C SER A 254 5.36 -7.42 -5.00
N LEU A 255 4.36 -7.95 -5.71
CA LEU A 255 3.97 -7.50 -7.04
C LEU A 255 2.46 -7.21 -7.07
N VAL A 256 2.11 -5.95 -7.33
CA VAL A 256 0.72 -5.51 -7.48
C VAL A 256 0.50 -5.02 -8.90
N LEU A 257 -0.43 -5.63 -9.62
CA LEU A 257 -0.76 -5.31 -11.01
C LEU A 257 -2.25 -4.98 -11.11
N ASP A 258 -2.57 -3.76 -11.51
CA ASP A 258 -3.95 -3.30 -11.72
C ASP A 258 -4.12 -2.82 -13.17
N GLY A 259 -5.18 -3.22 -13.88
CA GLY A 259 -5.45 -2.76 -15.25
C GLY A 259 -5.79 -3.83 -16.29
N THR A 260 -5.17 -3.77 -17.48
CA THR A 260 -5.65 -4.44 -18.72
C THR A 260 -4.79 -5.63 -19.17
N GLY A 261 -4.89 -6.03 -20.45
CA GLY A 261 -4.12 -7.12 -21.07
C GLY A 261 -2.60 -7.03 -20.92
N HIS A 262 -2.05 -5.82 -20.72
CA HIS A 262 -0.61 -5.62 -20.51
C HIS A 262 -0.07 -6.33 -19.26
N ILE A 263 -0.93 -6.62 -18.27
CA ILE A 263 -0.57 -7.42 -17.10
C ILE A 263 0.01 -8.78 -17.52
N ALA A 264 -0.56 -9.43 -18.56
CA ALA A 264 -0.05 -10.71 -19.04
C ALA A 264 1.38 -10.60 -19.61
N CYS A 265 1.73 -9.48 -20.25
CA CYS A 265 3.10 -9.25 -20.74
C CYS A 265 4.09 -9.15 -19.57
N ILE A 266 3.74 -8.39 -18.52
CA ILE A 266 4.59 -8.27 -17.33
C ILE A 266 4.82 -9.64 -16.69
N MET A 267 3.75 -10.40 -16.44
CA MET A 267 3.86 -11.70 -15.78
C MET A 267 4.72 -12.71 -16.56
N ARG A 268 4.66 -12.69 -17.90
CA ARG A 268 5.53 -13.54 -18.74
C ARG A 268 6.99 -13.11 -18.73
N SER A 269 7.24 -11.83 -18.51
CA SER A 269 8.56 -11.22 -18.65
C SER A 269 9.35 -11.18 -17.35
N ILE A 270 8.78 -11.53 -16.19
CA ILE A 270 9.47 -11.47 -14.89
C ILE A 270 9.80 -12.88 -14.37
N GLN A 271 10.98 -13.00 -13.75
CA GLN A 271 11.33 -14.06 -12.81
C GLN A 271 11.58 -13.44 -11.44
N ALA A 272 10.89 -13.93 -10.41
CA ALA A 272 10.95 -13.37 -9.06
C ALA A 272 11.00 -14.50 -8.02
N PRO A 273 12.19 -15.10 -7.78
CA PRO A 273 12.33 -16.27 -6.92
C PRO A 273 11.87 -16.04 -5.47
N LEU A 274 12.00 -14.82 -4.97
CA LEU A 274 11.60 -14.44 -3.61
C LEU A 274 10.19 -13.83 -3.51
N LEU A 275 9.38 -13.93 -4.58
CA LEU A 275 8.03 -13.36 -4.59
C LEU A 275 7.15 -14.07 -3.57
N SER A 276 6.75 -13.33 -2.52
CA SER A 276 5.90 -13.83 -1.45
C SER A 276 4.46 -13.32 -1.55
N ARG A 277 4.24 -12.20 -2.24
CA ARG A 277 2.92 -11.58 -2.41
C ARG A 277 2.66 -11.18 -3.86
N ILE A 278 1.50 -11.56 -4.37
CA ILE A 278 0.97 -11.09 -5.66
C ILE A 278 -0.48 -10.62 -5.52
N ASP A 279 -0.79 -9.45 -6.06
CA ASP A 279 -2.16 -8.91 -6.13
C ASP A 279 -2.45 -8.44 -7.56
N ILE A 280 -3.42 -9.07 -8.21
CA ILE A 280 -3.79 -8.79 -9.59
C ILE A 280 -5.24 -8.34 -9.61
N LYS A 281 -5.49 -7.17 -10.17
CA LYS A 281 -6.83 -6.67 -10.44
C LYS A 281 -6.96 -6.34 -11.92
N TRP A 282 -7.88 -7.02 -12.58
CA TRP A 282 -8.07 -6.94 -14.02
C TRP A 282 -9.35 -6.18 -14.36
N TRP A 283 -9.30 -5.14 -15.20
CA TRP A 283 -10.44 -4.24 -15.42
C TRP A 283 -11.40 -4.70 -16.52
N HIS A 284 -10.87 -5.12 -17.68
CA HIS A 284 -11.66 -5.41 -18.87
C HIS A 284 -11.60 -6.90 -19.28
N TYR A 285 -12.48 -7.34 -20.19
CA TYR A 285 -12.47 -8.73 -20.66
C TYR A 285 -11.41 -9.01 -21.72
N ASN A 286 -11.00 -7.99 -22.45
CA ASN A 286 -10.08 -8.14 -23.58
C ASN A 286 -8.71 -8.61 -23.04
N GLY A 287 -8.25 -9.77 -23.51
CA GLY A 287 -6.93 -10.35 -23.17
C GLY A 287 -6.91 -11.40 -22.05
N ARG A 288 -8.03 -11.76 -21.42
CA ARG A 288 -8.04 -12.72 -20.30
C ARG A 288 -7.59 -14.13 -20.63
N ARG A 289 -7.81 -14.60 -21.86
CA ARG A 289 -7.39 -15.95 -22.30
C ARG A 289 -5.91 -16.24 -22.01
N CYS A 290 -5.07 -15.21 -22.14
CA CYS A 290 -3.63 -15.28 -21.87
C CYS A 290 -3.26 -15.08 -20.40
N GLY A 291 -4.16 -14.56 -19.57
CA GLY A 291 -3.88 -14.14 -18.19
C GLY A 291 -3.51 -15.32 -17.29
N LEU A 292 -4.22 -16.45 -17.40
CA LEU A 292 -3.94 -17.64 -16.59
C LEU A 292 -2.59 -18.26 -16.94
N GLU A 293 -2.29 -18.44 -18.24
CA GLU A 293 -1.00 -18.97 -18.69
C GLU A 293 0.15 -18.06 -18.27
N ALA A 294 -0.03 -16.74 -18.41
CA ALA A 294 0.96 -15.76 -18.00
C ALA A 294 1.20 -15.79 -16.48
N LEU A 295 0.13 -15.94 -15.68
CA LEU A 295 0.24 -16.11 -14.24
C LEU A 295 0.96 -17.41 -13.89
N GLN A 296 0.58 -18.55 -14.45
CA GLN A 296 1.27 -19.83 -14.23
C GLN A 296 2.75 -19.75 -14.60
N SER A 297 3.05 -19.05 -15.70
CA SER A 297 4.41 -18.76 -16.14
C SER A 297 5.22 -17.95 -15.11
N LEU A 298 4.62 -17.00 -14.40
CA LEU A 298 5.27 -16.26 -13.30
C LEU A 298 5.43 -17.13 -12.05
N LEU A 299 4.37 -17.88 -11.69
CA LEU A 299 4.33 -18.74 -10.51
C LEU A 299 5.35 -19.88 -10.56
N ALA A 300 5.67 -20.37 -11.77
CA ALA A 300 6.72 -21.38 -11.98
C ALA A 300 8.10 -20.93 -11.44
N TYR A 301 8.33 -19.62 -11.32
CA TYR A 301 9.56 -19.03 -10.78
C TYR A 301 9.38 -18.41 -9.40
N SER A 302 8.24 -18.65 -8.73
CA SER A 302 7.89 -18.01 -7.44
C SER A 302 7.55 -19.06 -6.37
N PRO A 303 8.48 -19.97 -6.00
CA PRO A 303 8.20 -21.10 -5.11
C PRO A 303 7.83 -20.68 -3.68
N HIS A 304 8.14 -19.44 -3.29
CA HIS A 304 7.90 -18.89 -1.95
C HIS A 304 6.61 -18.06 -1.84
N LEU A 305 5.68 -18.20 -2.79
CA LEU A 305 4.44 -17.43 -2.76
C LEU A 305 3.58 -17.79 -1.54
N GLU A 306 3.29 -16.79 -0.72
CA GLU A 306 2.47 -16.90 0.49
C GLU A 306 1.10 -16.25 0.32
N GLU A 307 1.01 -15.17 -0.45
CA GLU A 307 -0.22 -14.39 -0.61
C GLU A 307 -0.56 -14.18 -2.08
N ILE A 308 -1.77 -14.58 -2.47
CA ILE A 308 -2.30 -14.38 -3.82
C ILE A 308 -3.68 -13.73 -3.78
N SER A 309 -3.84 -12.63 -4.51
CA SER A 309 -5.11 -11.94 -4.72
C SER A 309 -5.41 -11.84 -6.20
N LEU A 310 -6.49 -12.47 -6.65
CA LEU A 310 -6.89 -12.57 -8.05
C LEU A 310 -8.28 -11.95 -8.21
N ARG A 311 -8.33 -10.72 -8.71
CA ARG A 311 -9.59 -9.99 -8.93
C ARG A 311 -9.85 -9.90 -10.42
N ARG A 312 -10.92 -10.56 -10.86
CA ARG A 312 -11.41 -10.59 -12.25
C ARG A 312 -10.42 -11.18 -13.26
N LEU A 313 -9.39 -11.90 -12.80
CA LEU A 313 -8.40 -12.56 -13.67
C LEU A 313 -8.92 -13.92 -14.19
N LEU A 314 -9.55 -14.70 -13.31
CA LEU A 314 -9.88 -16.09 -13.58
C LEU A 314 -11.17 -16.23 -14.41
N GLU A 315 -11.11 -17.06 -15.45
CA GLU A 315 -12.27 -17.36 -16.28
C GLU A 315 -13.00 -18.64 -15.86
N THR A 316 -12.28 -19.60 -15.30
CA THR A 316 -12.79 -20.93 -14.97
C THR A 316 -12.32 -21.37 -13.59
N GLU A 317 -13.11 -22.24 -12.95
CA GLU A 317 -12.77 -22.87 -11.68
C GLU A 317 -11.50 -23.73 -11.79
N ASN A 318 -11.31 -24.42 -12.91
CA ASN A 318 -10.13 -25.26 -13.16
C ASN A 318 -8.83 -24.44 -13.12
N GLY A 319 -8.87 -23.18 -13.58
CA GLY A 319 -7.72 -22.28 -13.47
C GLY A 319 -7.35 -21.99 -12.01
N LEU A 320 -8.35 -21.76 -11.16
CA LEU A 320 -8.13 -21.60 -9.72
C LEU A 320 -7.54 -22.87 -9.10
N MET A 321 -8.14 -24.03 -9.39
CA MET A 321 -7.64 -25.31 -8.86
C MET A 321 -6.20 -25.56 -9.29
N SER A 322 -5.83 -25.27 -10.54
CA SER A 322 -4.45 -25.39 -11.01
C SER A 322 -3.47 -24.51 -10.22
N ILE A 323 -3.86 -23.26 -9.90
CA ILE A 323 -3.04 -22.36 -9.08
C ILE A 323 -2.87 -22.93 -7.66
N ILE A 324 -3.96 -23.38 -7.05
CA ILE A 324 -3.95 -23.96 -5.70
C ILE A 324 -3.03 -25.18 -5.64
N THR A 325 -3.16 -26.11 -6.59
CA THR A 325 -2.35 -27.35 -6.65
C THR A 325 -0.86 -27.06 -6.76
N ASN A 326 -0.47 -26.01 -7.48
CA ASN A 326 0.92 -25.71 -7.77
C ASN A 326 1.60 -24.82 -6.70
N ASN A 327 0.86 -24.31 -5.70
CA ASN A 327 1.38 -23.32 -4.74
C ASN A 327 1.06 -23.70 -3.29
N ASN A 328 1.70 -24.75 -2.79
CA ASN A 328 1.43 -25.30 -1.45
C ASN A 328 1.81 -24.40 -0.26
N ASN A 329 2.54 -23.30 -0.49
CA ASN A 329 2.98 -22.36 0.55
C ASN A 329 1.97 -21.22 0.81
N LEU A 330 0.82 -21.20 0.10
CA LEU A 330 -0.16 -20.13 0.28
C LEU A 330 -0.73 -20.07 1.70
N VAL A 331 -0.55 -18.91 2.32
CA VAL A 331 -1.12 -18.49 3.60
C VAL A 331 -2.40 -17.70 3.40
N ARG A 332 -2.48 -16.89 2.33
CA ARG A 332 -3.66 -16.09 2.01
C ARG A 332 -4.08 -16.24 0.55
N LEU A 333 -5.35 -16.59 0.35
CA LEU A 333 -5.98 -16.69 -0.97
C LEU A 333 -7.18 -15.75 -1.04
N THR A 334 -7.12 -14.77 -1.94
CA THR A 334 -8.22 -13.87 -2.26
C THR A 334 -8.63 -14.08 -3.71
N VAL A 335 -9.90 -14.39 -3.97
CA VAL A 335 -10.46 -14.47 -5.32
C VAL A 335 -11.70 -13.60 -5.40
N ALA A 336 -11.71 -12.67 -6.35
CA ALA A 336 -12.88 -11.85 -6.64
C ALA A 336 -13.32 -12.09 -8.08
N ALA A 337 -14.57 -12.49 -8.26
CA ALA A 337 -15.20 -12.52 -9.57
C ALA A 337 -15.96 -11.23 -9.85
N GLU A 338 -16.52 -11.15 -11.05
CA GLU A 338 -17.36 -10.03 -11.47
C GLU A 338 -18.80 -10.27 -11.05
N THR A 339 -19.52 -9.20 -10.73
CA THR A 339 -20.88 -9.28 -10.16
C THR A 339 -21.88 -10.01 -11.06
N TYR A 340 -21.70 -10.01 -12.39
CA TYR A 340 -22.54 -10.76 -13.33
C TYR A 340 -22.05 -12.19 -13.59
N ARG A 341 -20.80 -12.54 -13.25
CA ARG A 341 -20.28 -13.92 -13.36
C ARG A 341 -20.48 -14.64 -12.02
N ARG A 342 -21.70 -15.12 -11.81
CA ARG A 342 -22.11 -15.72 -10.52
C ARG A 342 -21.48 -17.09 -10.22
N VAL A 343 -20.85 -17.76 -11.18
CA VAL A 343 -20.45 -19.17 -11.04
C VAL A 343 -18.98 -19.39 -11.42
N LEU A 344 -18.06 -18.69 -10.76
CA LEU A 344 -16.61 -18.97 -10.91
C LEU A 344 -16.16 -20.07 -9.94
N ILE A 345 -16.66 -20.04 -8.71
CA ILE A 345 -16.29 -20.94 -7.63
C ILE A 345 -17.53 -21.77 -7.28
N THR A 346 -17.41 -23.09 -7.46
CA THR A 346 -18.46 -24.06 -7.18
C THR A 346 -18.06 -24.93 -5.98
N HIS A 347 -18.87 -25.94 -5.67
CA HIS A 347 -18.57 -26.93 -4.64
C HIS A 347 -17.21 -27.61 -4.87
N LYS A 348 -16.75 -27.75 -6.12
CA LYS A 348 -15.48 -28.42 -6.44
C LYS A 348 -14.29 -27.76 -5.77
N THR A 349 -14.21 -26.43 -5.78
CA THR A 349 -13.13 -25.69 -5.09
C THR A 349 -13.16 -25.94 -3.58
N PHE A 350 -14.35 -25.98 -2.97
CA PHE A 350 -14.48 -26.22 -1.54
C PHE A 350 -14.17 -27.66 -1.17
N ASP A 351 -14.64 -28.63 -1.95
CA ASP A 351 -14.30 -30.05 -1.76
C ASP A 351 -12.80 -30.27 -1.91
N PHE A 352 -12.15 -29.55 -2.84
CA PHE A 352 -10.70 -29.57 -3.04
C PHE A 352 -9.92 -28.96 -1.87
N LEU A 353 -10.48 -27.92 -1.22
CA LEU A 353 -9.93 -27.32 -0.01
C LEU A 353 -10.32 -28.07 1.28
N THR A 354 -11.28 -29.00 1.23
CA THR A 354 -11.72 -29.77 2.39
C THR A 354 -10.70 -30.85 2.70
N HIS A 355 -10.35 -31.01 3.98
CA HIS A 355 -9.45 -32.08 4.40
C HIS A 355 -10.13 -33.45 4.27
N GLN A 356 -9.49 -34.39 3.57
CA GLN A 356 -10.02 -35.74 3.28
C GLN A 356 -9.48 -36.85 4.18
N GLY A 357 -8.78 -36.55 5.28
CA GLY A 357 -8.40 -37.55 6.29
C GLY A 357 -7.16 -38.39 6.00
N GLN A 358 -6.42 -38.14 4.91
CA GLN A 358 -5.20 -38.88 4.54
C GLN A 358 -4.03 -37.92 4.27
N ASP A 359 -3.41 -37.30 5.29
CA ASP A 359 -2.18 -36.47 5.25
C ASP A 359 -1.99 -35.42 4.13
N ASN A 360 -2.93 -35.31 3.21
CA ASN A 360 -2.86 -34.56 1.98
C ASN A 360 -3.75 -33.34 2.16
N TYR A 361 -3.16 -32.34 2.80
CA TYR A 361 -3.76 -31.03 2.94
C TYR A 361 -3.43 -30.24 1.68
N THR A 362 -4.42 -30.00 0.83
CA THR A 362 -4.32 -28.93 -0.17
C THR A 362 -4.04 -27.61 0.56
N LEU A 363 -2.98 -26.87 0.23
CA LEU A 363 -2.60 -25.63 0.96
C LEU A 363 -2.55 -25.81 2.49
N PRO A 364 -1.59 -26.58 3.03
CA PRO A 364 -1.50 -26.83 4.48
C PRO A 364 -1.25 -25.57 5.31
N GLN A 365 -0.79 -24.48 4.70
CA GLN A 365 -0.46 -23.22 5.38
C GLN A 365 -1.59 -22.17 5.31
N LEU A 366 -2.74 -22.49 4.69
CA LEU A 366 -3.80 -21.51 4.46
C LEU A 366 -4.43 -21.03 5.76
N GLU A 367 -4.25 -19.74 6.07
CA GLU A 367 -4.82 -19.07 7.25
C GLU A 367 -5.97 -18.11 6.90
N SER A 368 -5.98 -17.58 5.67
CA SER A 368 -6.95 -16.56 5.26
C SER A 368 -7.52 -16.87 3.88
N LEU A 369 -8.84 -16.99 3.82
CA LEU A 369 -9.57 -17.26 2.58
C LEU A 369 -10.64 -16.21 2.36
N VAL A 370 -10.58 -15.56 1.20
CA VAL A 370 -11.43 -14.41 0.89
C VAL A 370 -12.04 -14.59 -0.50
N PHE A 371 -13.37 -14.62 -0.59
CA PHE A 371 -14.11 -14.72 -1.84
C PHE A 371 -15.08 -13.54 -2.03
N TRP A 372 -15.08 -12.94 -3.21
CA TRP A 372 -15.95 -11.81 -3.55
C TRP A 372 -16.73 -12.08 -4.85
N ASN A 373 -18.06 -11.96 -4.82
CA ASN A 373 -18.97 -12.10 -5.96
C ASN A 373 -18.79 -13.39 -6.78
N ALA A 374 -18.18 -14.44 -6.22
CA ALA A 374 -17.63 -15.56 -6.98
C ALA A 374 -18.33 -16.89 -6.73
N LEU A 375 -19.32 -16.94 -5.83
CA LEU A 375 -19.77 -18.17 -5.21
C LEU A 375 -21.21 -18.54 -5.57
N ASP A 376 -21.37 -19.78 -6.04
CA ASP A 376 -22.64 -20.49 -6.10
C ASP A 376 -22.45 -21.87 -5.46
N VAL A 377 -22.47 -21.89 -4.12
CA VAL A 377 -22.12 -23.06 -3.32
C VAL A 377 -23.15 -23.25 -2.21
N PRO A 378 -23.68 -24.47 -2.01
CA PRO A 378 -24.56 -24.75 -0.87
C PRO A 378 -23.84 -24.52 0.46
N ASP A 379 -24.55 -23.95 1.43
CA ASP A 379 -24.02 -23.62 2.77
C ASP A 379 -23.31 -24.81 3.43
N GLU A 380 -23.87 -26.03 3.30
CA GLU A 380 -23.29 -27.24 3.89
C GLU A 380 -21.90 -27.57 3.36
N VAL A 381 -21.61 -27.24 2.09
CA VAL A 381 -20.29 -27.47 1.50
C VAL A 381 -19.28 -26.49 2.09
N VAL A 382 -19.67 -25.22 2.25
CA VAL A 382 -18.84 -24.18 2.89
C VAL A 382 -18.55 -24.54 4.35
N LEU A 383 -19.59 -24.88 5.12
CA LEU A 383 -19.47 -25.26 6.52
C LEU A 383 -18.60 -26.50 6.72
N ARG A 384 -18.74 -27.50 5.83
CA ARG A 384 -17.91 -28.72 5.85
C ARG A 384 -16.43 -28.41 5.64
N MET A 385 -16.12 -27.58 4.64
CA MET A 385 -14.74 -27.14 4.38
C MET A 385 -14.15 -26.41 5.59
N ILE A 386 -14.86 -25.42 6.14
CA ILE A 386 -14.41 -24.66 7.31
C ILE A 386 -14.18 -25.58 8.51
N LYS A 387 -15.14 -26.45 8.83
CA LYS A 387 -15.02 -27.41 9.95
C LYS A 387 -13.78 -28.27 9.81
N SER A 388 -13.47 -28.73 8.59
CA SER A 388 -12.30 -29.57 8.30
C SER A 388 -10.96 -28.85 8.49
N ARG A 389 -10.93 -27.50 8.41
CA ARG A 389 -9.73 -26.66 8.55
C ARG A 389 -9.53 -26.05 9.92
N VAL A 390 -10.58 -26.03 10.71
CA VAL A 390 -10.59 -25.48 12.06
C VAL A 390 -10.31 -26.57 13.11
N SER A 391 -10.75 -27.80 12.84
CA SER A 391 -10.51 -28.92 13.74
C SER A 391 -9.03 -29.28 13.72
N LEU A 392 -8.29 -28.99 14.80
CA LEU A 392 -6.94 -29.50 14.96
C LEU A 392 -6.99 -31.03 14.95
N PRO A 393 -6.08 -31.72 14.24
CA PRO A 393 -5.80 -33.11 14.56
C PRO A 393 -5.46 -33.15 16.05
N ASN A 394 -6.13 -34.02 16.81
CA ASN A 394 -5.78 -34.25 18.20
C ASN A 394 -4.39 -34.90 18.22
N ASP A 395 -3.35 -34.07 18.13
CA ASP A 395 -1.93 -34.44 18.11
C ASP A 395 -1.59 -35.03 19.49
N THR A 396 -1.92 -36.31 19.67
CA THR A 396 -1.48 -37.12 20.81
C THR A 396 -0.08 -37.67 20.58
N GLU A 397 0.49 -37.54 19.38
CA GLU A 397 1.85 -37.97 19.08
C GLU A 397 2.75 -36.81 18.61
N PRO A 398 3.80 -36.46 19.37
CA PRO A 398 4.76 -35.41 19.02
C PRO A 398 5.79 -35.87 17.98
N SER A 399 5.35 -36.54 16.90
CA SER A 399 6.26 -37.07 15.88
C SER A 399 6.77 -35.96 14.94
N SER A 400 8.06 -35.69 15.10
CA SER A 400 9.02 -35.09 14.15
C SER A 400 8.51 -34.22 12.99
N ARG A 401 8.67 -32.90 13.14
CA ARG A 401 9.01 -31.90 12.10
C ARG A 401 8.16 -31.78 10.83
N ALA A 402 7.08 -32.53 10.65
CA ALA A 402 6.13 -32.26 9.58
C ALA A 402 5.61 -30.82 9.75
N ARG A 403 5.63 -30.03 8.67
CA ARG A 403 5.10 -28.66 8.65
C ARG A 403 3.64 -28.74 9.11
N ARG A 404 3.39 -28.44 10.39
CA ARG A 404 2.07 -28.54 11.00
C ARG A 404 1.09 -27.74 10.14
N ALA A 405 0.01 -28.38 9.73
CA ALA A 405 -1.06 -27.70 9.01
C ALA A 405 -1.55 -26.54 9.90
N ARG A 406 -1.67 -25.36 9.31
CA ARG A 406 -2.19 -24.19 10.03
C ARG A 406 -3.71 -24.22 10.01
N THR A 407 -4.30 -23.80 11.13
CA THR A 407 -5.74 -23.63 11.22
C THR A 407 -6.16 -22.38 10.45
N LEU A 408 -7.34 -22.47 9.81
CA LEU A 408 -7.94 -21.30 9.15
C LEU A 408 -8.30 -20.26 10.23
N ARG A 409 -7.77 -19.04 10.09
CA ARG A 409 -7.95 -17.94 11.06
C ARG A 409 -8.96 -16.90 10.60
N SER A 410 -9.05 -16.66 9.30
CA SER A 410 -10.05 -15.75 8.74
C SER A 410 -10.71 -16.31 7.49
N PHE A 411 -12.00 -16.07 7.39
CA PHE A 411 -12.82 -16.46 6.27
C PHE A 411 -13.75 -15.31 5.90
N ARG A 412 -13.76 -14.90 4.64
CA ARG A 412 -14.61 -13.80 4.17
C ARG A 412 -15.34 -14.14 2.89
N MET A 413 -16.66 -13.94 2.87
CA MET A 413 -17.51 -14.08 1.69
C MET A 413 -18.34 -12.81 1.51
N ASP A 414 -18.09 -12.06 0.44
CA ASP A 414 -18.86 -10.86 0.10
C ASP A 414 -19.53 -11.00 -1.27
N GLY A 415 -20.73 -10.41 -1.41
CA GLY A 415 -21.49 -10.41 -2.66
C GLY A 415 -21.92 -11.81 -3.13
N CYS A 416 -22.07 -12.74 -2.18
CA CYS A 416 -22.52 -14.11 -2.42
C CYS A 416 -24.00 -14.25 -2.08
N LYS A 417 -24.62 -15.37 -2.46
CA LYS A 417 -25.98 -15.70 -1.98
C LYS A 417 -25.97 -15.70 -0.43
N PRO A 418 -26.90 -15.00 0.24
CA PRO A 418 -27.00 -15.06 1.70
C PRO A 418 -27.15 -16.50 2.18
N MET A 419 -26.48 -16.83 3.29
CA MET A 419 -26.60 -18.15 3.90
C MET A 419 -27.94 -18.27 4.63
N ALA A 420 -28.45 -19.49 4.76
CA ALA A 420 -29.60 -19.79 5.61
C ALA A 420 -29.28 -19.43 7.07
N VAL A 421 -30.29 -19.02 7.82
CA VAL A 421 -30.14 -18.57 9.23
C VAL A 421 -29.54 -19.67 10.10
N GLU A 422 -29.93 -20.92 9.87
CA GLU A 422 -29.38 -22.09 10.57
C GLU A 422 -27.89 -22.26 10.26
N ALA A 423 -27.49 -22.03 9.00
CA ALA A 423 -26.11 -22.15 8.56
C ALA A 423 -25.22 -21.02 9.14
N VAL A 424 -25.73 -19.79 9.21
CA VAL A 424 -25.07 -18.67 9.89
C VAL A 424 -24.86 -18.99 11.37
N SER A 425 -25.90 -19.50 12.05
CA SER A 425 -25.82 -19.87 13.47
C SER A 425 -24.75 -20.94 13.72
N ARG A 426 -24.63 -21.92 12.81
CA ARG A 426 -23.57 -22.94 12.85
C ARG A 426 -22.19 -22.36 12.61
N LEU A 427 -22.06 -21.42 11.66
CA LEU A 427 -20.80 -20.71 11.41
C LEU A 427 -20.34 -19.91 12.64
N GLU A 428 -21.26 -19.17 13.26
CA GLU A 428 -20.98 -18.40 14.48
C GLU A 428 -20.54 -19.29 15.64
N ALA A 429 -21.19 -20.45 15.82
CA ALA A 429 -20.77 -21.43 16.82
C ALA A 429 -19.33 -21.89 16.56
N MET A 430 -18.99 -22.27 15.32
CA MET A 430 -17.61 -22.62 14.96
C MET A 430 -16.62 -21.47 15.21
N CYS A 431 -17.01 -20.22 14.93
CA CYS A 431 -16.18 -19.04 15.19
C CYS A 431 -15.89 -18.85 16.67
N ARG A 432 -16.91 -19.03 17.54
CA ARG A 432 -16.74 -18.96 19.00
C ARG A 432 -15.83 -20.06 19.52
N ASP A 433 -15.99 -21.29 19.04
CA ASP A 433 -15.25 -22.45 19.55
C ASP A 433 -13.77 -22.43 19.12
N SER A 434 -13.46 -21.82 17.98
CA SER A 434 -12.12 -21.86 17.38
C SER A 434 -11.35 -20.55 17.34
N GLY A 435 -12.02 -19.42 17.55
CA GLY A 435 -11.46 -18.09 17.30
C GLY A 435 -11.38 -17.71 15.81
N LEU A 436 -11.98 -18.49 14.90
CA LEU A 436 -12.10 -18.13 13.48
C LEU A 436 -12.84 -16.80 13.33
N LYS A 437 -12.27 -15.87 12.56
CA LYS A 437 -12.93 -14.61 12.18
C LYS A 437 -13.68 -14.79 10.86
N ALA A 438 -15.01 -14.85 10.92
CA ALA A 438 -15.87 -14.80 9.75
C ALA A 438 -16.31 -13.36 9.45
N GLU A 439 -16.08 -12.87 8.23
CA GLU A 439 -16.52 -11.56 7.76
C GLU A 439 -17.37 -11.66 6.49
N GLY A 440 -18.30 -10.72 6.33
CA GLY A 440 -19.03 -10.52 5.07
C GLY A 440 -20.54 -10.52 5.23
N ALA A 441 -21.24 -10.32 4.11
CA ALA A 441 -22.70 -10.25 4.05
C ALA A 441 -23.34 -11.66 4.09
N PHE A 442 -23.12 -12.41 5.18
CA PHE A 442 -23.76 -13.71 5.39
C PHE A 442 -25.25 -13.58 5.71
N VAL A 443 -25.63 -12.47 6.32
CA VAL A 443 -26.99 -12.14 6.73
C VAL A 443 -27.43 -10.92 5.92
N ASN A 444 -28.57 -11.02 5.23
CA ASN A 444 -29.28 -9.83 4.77
C ASN A 444 -29.63 -9.00 6.01
N ARG A 445 -28.84 -7.96 6.29
CA ARG A 445 -29.30 -6.89 7.18
C ARG A 445 -30.38 -6.13 6.41
N ASN A 446 -31.61 -6.66 6.47
CA ASN A 446 -32.80 -5.95 6.03
C ASN A 446 -32.97 -4.66 6.83
#